data_AF-A0A954NMW8-F1
#
_entry.id   AF-A0A954NMW8-F1
#
_cell.length_a   1.000
_cell.length_b   1.000
_cell.length_c   1.000
_cell.angle_alpha   90.00
_cell.angle_beta   90.00
_cell.angle_gamma   90.00
#
_symmetry.space_group_name_H-M   'P 1'
#
loop_
_entity.id
_entity.type
_entity.pdbx_description
1 polymer ?
#
loop_
_entity_poly.entity_id
_entity_poly.type
_entity_poly.pdbx_seq_one_letter_code
_entity_poly.pdbx_strand_id
1 'polypeptide(L)'
;QYELVAPGGEIKHGTLGNEQYSNKADTYALMLQIDRRDIINDDLGAITTVPRKLGRGSGLKINDVFWKTFMDNAAFFTAGNKNFISGASTALSIDGLTEGEVKFLDQVDAEGKPIGVMPVILLVPTALSALATQLYKSLEMRDTTANTKAPITNPHQGKFRVEVSRYLGNA
;
A
#
# COMPACT_ATOMS: atom_id res chain seq x y z
N GLN A 1 -6.43 28.62 -8.63
CA GLN A 1 -5.15 29.27 -8.23
C GLN A 1 -5.34 30.79 -8.14
N TYR A 2 -4.59 31.48 -7.28
CA TYR A 2 -4.64 32.94 -7.17
C TYR A 2 -3.73 33.58 -8.24
N GLU A 3 -4.28 34.50 -9.04
CA GLU A 3 -3.52 35.29 -10.02
C GLU A 3 -3.13 36.65 -9.43
N LEU A 4 -2.01 37.21 -9.90
CA LEU A 4 -1.56 38.53 -9.49
C LEU A 4 -2.48 39.60 -10.09
N VAL A 5 -3.21 40.31 -9.23
CA VAL A 5 -4.15 41.36 -9.65
C VAL A 5 -3.37 42.66 -9.88
N ALA A 6 -3.42 43.19 -11.10
CA ALA A 6 -2.84 44.49 -11.41
C ALA A 6 -3.61 45.62 -10.69
N PRO A 7 -3.00 46.79 -10.39
CA PRO A 7 -3.69 47.89 -9.73
C PRO A 7 -4.89 48.37 -10.57
N GLY A 8 -6.12 48.12 -10.11
CA GLY A 8 -7.37 48.40 -10.82
C GLY A 8 -8.01 47.21 -11.57
N GLY A 9 -7.42 46.01 -11.48
CA GLY A 9 -7.94 44.80 -12.13
C GLY A 9 -9.04 44.08 -11.34
N GLU A 10 -9.98 43.47 -12.06
CA GLU A 10 -11.09 42.68 -11.51
C GLU A 10 -10.61 41.29 -11.03
N ILE A 11 -11.12 40.83 -9.89
CA ILE A 11 -10.79 39.52 -9.31
C ILE A 11 -11.53 38.44 -10.10
N LYS A 12 -10.80 37.57 -10.81
CA LYS A 12 -11.40 36.45 -11.53
C LYS A 12 -11.96 35.40 -10.57
N HIS A 13 -13.17 34.91 -10.85
CA HIS A 13 -13.76 33.79 -10.11
C HIS A 13 -13.00 32.49 -10.41
N GLY A 14 -12.61 31.78 -9.36
CA GLY A 14 -12.03 30.44 -9.47
C GLY A 14 -13.09 29.39 -9.80
N THR A 15 -12.74 28.41 -10.63
CA THR A 15 -13.57 27.23 -10.90
C THR A 15 -13.18 26.09 -9.95
N LEU A 16 -14.14 25.49 -9.26
CA LEU A 16 -13.92 24.26 -8.49
C LEU A 16 -14.28 23.07 -9.37
N GLY A 17 -13.33 22.15 -9.58
CA GLY A 17 -13.61 20.85 -10.17
C GLY A 17 -14.17 19.91 -9.10
N ASN A 18 -15.32 19.29 -9.37
CA ASN A 18 -15.84 18.21 -8.52
C ASN A 18 -15.21 16.87 -8.95
N GLU A 19 -14.48 16.22 -8.05
CA GLU A 19 -14.15 14.81 -8.19
C GLU A 19 -15.36 13.95 -7.76
N GLN A 20 -15.82 13.05 -8.63
CA GLN A 20 -16.83 12.06 -8.28
C GLN A 20 -16.14 10.74 -7.88
N TYR A 21 -16.38 10.28 -6.66
CA TYR A 21 -15.93 8.96 -6.21
C TYR A 21 -17.03 7.92 -6.46
N SER A 22 -16.71 6.84 -7.18
CA SER A 22 -17.65 5.77 -7.56
C SER A 22 -17.63 4.55 -6.63
N ASN A 23 -16.96 4.65 -5.47
CA ASN A 23 -16.79 3.51 -4.56
C ASN A 23 -18.14 2.92 -4.11
N LYS A 24 -18.37 1.65 -4.43
CA LYS A 24 -19.55 0.87 -4.03
C LYS A 24 -19.13 -0.26 -3.11
N ALA A 25 -19.94 -0.52 -2.08
CA ALA A 25 -19.77 -1.66 -1.21
C ALA A 25 -20.56 -2.86 -1.76
N ASP A 26 -19.86 -3.94 -2.09
CA ASP A 26 -20.48 -5.22 -2.45
C ASP A 26 -20.77 -6.07 -1.21
N THR A 27 -21.85 -6.85 -1.25
CA THR A 27 -22.25 -7.74 -0.15
C THR A 27 -21.84 -9.18 -0.44
N TYR A 28 -21.08 -9.80 0.46
CA TYR A 28 -20.71 -11.22 0.40
C TYR A 28 -21.48 -12.02 1.46
N ALA A 29 -22.18 -13.07 1.04
CA ALA A 29 -22.92 -13.96 1.94
C ALA A 29 -22.67 -15.43 1.59
N LEU A 30 -22.66 -16.28 2.61
CA LEU A 30 -22.58 -17.73 2.47
C LEU A 30 -23.58 -18.35 3.44
N MET A 31 -24.55 -19.10 2.91
CA MET A 31 -25.58 -19.78 3.68
C MET A 31 -25.31 -21.29 3.66
N LEU A 32 -25.45 -21.92 4.82
CA LEU A 32 -25.36 -23.37 4.94
C LEU A 32 -26.70 -23.91 5.41
N GLN A 33 -27.20 -24.93 4.72
CA GLN A 33 -28.40 -25.66 5.07
C GLN A 33 -28.00 -26.93 5.83
N ILE A 34 -28.73 -27.24 6.90
CA ILE A 34 -28.55 -28.47 7.69
C ILE A 34 -29.87 -29.22 7.65
N ASP A 35 -29.84 -30.49 7.25
CA ASP A 35 -31.05 -31.32 7.26
C ASP A 35 -31.27 -31.93 8.65
N ARG A 36 -32.53 -32.28 8.95
CA ARG A 36 -32.90 -32.89 10.24
C ARG A 36 -32.13 -34.18 10.53
N ARG A 37 -31.76 -34.95 9.49
CA ARG A 37 -30.99 -36.18 9.64
C ARG A 37 -29.56 -35.90 10.09
N ASP A 38 -28.97 -34.79 9.65
CA ASP A 38 -27.63 -34.36 10.05
C ASP A 38 -27.62 -33.92 11.51
N ILE A 39 -28.71 -33.29 11.98
CA ILE A 39 -28.90 -32.93 13.39
C ILE A 39 -28.98 -34.17 14.29
N ILE A 40 -29.64 -35.24 13.82
CA ILE A 40 -29.86 -36.46 14.59
C ILE A 40 -28.63 -37.38 14.55
N ASN A 41 -27.95 -37.46 13.40
CA ASN A 41 -26.76 -38.28 13.18
C ASN A 41 -25.46 -37.46 13.30
N ASP A 42 -25.43 -36.43 14.15
CA ASP A 42 -24.23 -35.60 14.36
C ASP A 42 -23.15 -36.42 15.07
N ASP A 43 -22.41 -37.19 14.29
CA ASP A 43 -21.28 -37.95 14.78
C ASP A 43 -20.10 -37.00 15.00
N LEU A 44 -19.53 -37.05 16.21
CA LEU A 44 -18.36 -36.26 16.60
C LEU A 44 -18.51 -34.72 16.59
N GLY A 45 -19.74 -34.20 16.65
CA GLY A 45 -19.99 -32.75 16.84
C GLY A 45 -19.62 -31.91 15.62
N ALA A 46 -19.69 -32.48 14.42
CA ALA A 46 -19.40 -31.81 13.16
C ALA A 46 -20.20 -30.50 13.03
N ILE A 47 -21.48 -30.49 13.45
CA ILE A 47 -22.35 -29.30 13.45
C ILE A 47 -21.76 -28.17 14.28
N THR A 48 -21.11 -28.46 15.41
CA THR A 48 -20.51 -27.40 16.26
C THR A 48 -19.26 -26.76 15.65
N THR A 49 -18.58 -27.45 14.72
CA THR A 49 -17.39 -26.93 14.04
C THR A 49 -17.71 -26.08 12.81
N VAL A 50 -18.90 -26.26 12.23
CA VAL A 50 -19.32 -25.56 11.00
C VAL A 50 -19.43 -24.04 11.19
N PRO A 51 -20.08 -23.51 12.25
CA PRO A 51 -20.10 -22.06 12.49
C PRO A 51 -18.72 -21.44 12.64
N ARG A 52 -17.77 -22.15 13.28
CA ARG A 52 -16.38 -21.67 13.43
C ARG A 52 -15.66 -21.61 12.08
N LYS A 53 -15.84 -22.62 11.22
CA LYS A 53 -15.28 -22.61 9.86
C LYS A 53 -15.90 -21.51 9.00
N LEU A 54 -17.21 -21.32 9.10
CA LEU A 54 -17.93 -20.27 8.37
C LEU A 54 -17.48 -18.87 8.80
N GLY A 55 -17.37 -18.62 10.10
CA GLY A 55 -16.85 -17.35 10.65
C GLY A 55 -15.41 -17.08 10.22
N ARG A 56 -14.54 -18.09 10.25
CA ARG A 56 -13.17 -17.98 9.71
C ARG A 56 -13.17 -17.66 8.22
N GLY A 57 -14.04 -18.31 7.43
CA GLY A 57 -14.19 -18.06 6.00
C GLY A 57 -14.60 -16.62 5.69
N SER A 58 -15.50 -16.04 6.49
CA SER A 58 -15.87 -14.63 6.38
C SER A 58 -14.68 -13.69 6.63
N GLY A 59 -13.90 -13.93 7.68
CA GLY A 59 -12.70 -13.14 7.97
C GLY A 59 -11.59 -13.27 6.90
N LEU A 60 -11.43 -14.46 6.33
CA LEU A 60 -10.51 -14.67 5.20
C LEU A 60 -11.00 -13.94 3.95
N LYS A 61 -12.31 -13.94 3.67
CA LYS A 61 -12.86 -13.28 2.48
C LYS A 61 -12.59 -11.78 2.47
N ILE A 62 -12.60 -11.12 3.62
CA ILE A 62 -12.23 -9.69 3.73
C ILE A 62 -10.79 -9.47 3.27
N ASN A 63 -9.86 -10.30 3.75
CA ASN A 63 -8.46 -10.24 3.34
C ASN A 63 -8.29 -10.56 1.85
N ASP A 64 -8.96 -11.60 1.35
CA ASP A 64 -8.88 -11.99 -0.05
C ASP A 64 -9.39 -10.89 -0.99
N VAL A 65 -10.50 -10.22 -0.64
CA VAL A 65 -11.03 -9.11 -1.44
C VAL A 65 -10.08 -7.93 -1.39
N PHE A 66 -9.61 -7.53 -0.19
CA PHE A 66 -8.67 -6.43 -0.04
C PHE A 66 -7.40 -6.67 -0.83
N TRP A 67 -6.72 -7.81 -0.64
CA TRP A 67 -5.45 -8.10 -1.31
C TRP A 67 -5.63 -8.36 -2.79
N LYS A 68 -6.75 -8.93 -3.24
CA LYS A 68 -7.04 -9.05 -4.68
C LYS A 68 -7.15 -7.67 -5.32
N THR A 69 -7.95 -6.77 -4.76
CA THR A 69 -8.10 -5.41 -5.29
C THR A 69 -6.82 -4.60 -5.14
N PHE A 70 -6.12 -4.74 -4.02
CA PHE A 70 -4.85 -4.06 -3.74
C PHE A 70 -3.71 -4.58 -4.62
N MET A 71 -3.77 -5.80 -5.15
CA MET A 71 -2.75 -6.33 -6.07
C MET A 71 -3.15 -6.15 -7.55
N ASP A 72 -4.45 -6.02 -7.84
CA ASP A 72 -5.00 -5.72 -9.17
C ASP A 72 -4.82 -4.23 -9.53
N ASN A 73 -3.55 -3.84 -9.55
CA ASN A 73 -3.09 -2.46 -9.61
C ASN A 73 -2.84 -1.95 -11.03
N ALA A 74 -3.33 -2.67 -12.05
CA ALA A 74 -3.06 -2.36 -13.46
C ALA A 74 -3.46 -0.92 -13.86
N ALA A 75 -4.47 -0.34 -13.19
CA ALA A 75 -4.91 1.03 -13.42
C ALA A 75 -4.37 2.03 -12.39
N PHE A 76 -4.10 1.59 -11.15
CA PHE A 76 -3.67 2.49 -10.08
C PHE A 76 -2.15 2.69 -10.08
N PHE A 77 -1.35 1.63 -10.04
CA PHE A 77 0.11 1.73 -10.13
C PHE A 77 0.54 1.66 -11.58
N THR A 78 0.70 2.82 -12.20
CA THR A 78 1.13 2.94 -13.59
C THR A 78 2.19 4.02 -13.73
N ALA A 79 3.00 3.94 -14.78
CA ALA A 79 3.97 4.98 -15.08
C ALA A 79 3.27 6.35 -15.31
N GLY A 80 2.05 6.34 -15.87
CA GLY A 80 1.25 7.54 -16.12
C GLY A 80 0.83 8.26 -14.85
N ASN A 81 0.51 7.52 -13.79
CA ASN A 81 0.15 8.07 -12.48
C ASN A 81 1.38 8.45 -11.64
N LYS A 82 2.59 8.34 -12.19
CA LYS A 82 3.87 8.64 -11.52
C LYS A 82 4.05 7.92 -10.17
N ASN A 83 3.41 6.78 -9.95
CA ASN A 83 3.48 6.01 -8.71
C ASN A 83 4.08 4.61 -8.90
N PHE A 84 4.58 4.30 -10.09
CA PHE A 84 5.16 2.99 -10.42
C PHE A 84 6.62 3.11 -10.89
N ILE A 85 7.52 2.31 -10.32
CA ILE A 85 8.93 2.21 -10.70
C ILE A 85 9.17 0.79 -11.21
N SER A 86 9.96 0.63 -12.27
CA SER A 86 10.26 -0.65 -12.91
C SER A 86 11.73 -0.74 -13.31
N GLY A 87 12.29 -1.94 -13.34
CA GLY A 87 13.67 -2.19 -13.77
C GLY A 87 14.61 -2.47 -12.59
N ALA A 88 15.91 -2.50 -12.88
CA ALA A 88 16.93 -2.94 -11.91
C ALA A 88 17.07 -2.02 -10.68
N SER A 89 16.67 -0.75 -10.77
CA SER A 89 16.71 0.20 -9.65
C SER A 89 15.61 -0.04 -8.60
N THR A 90 14.63 -0.91 -8.89
CA THR A 90 13.55 -1.26 -7.94
C THR A 90 13.98 -2.22 -6.84
N ALA A 91 15.19 -2.77 -6.91
CA ALA A 91 15.71 -3.63 -5.87
C ALA A 91 15.77 -2.87 -4.53
N LEU A 92 15.28 -3.51 -3.46
CA LEU A 92 15.24 -2.91 -2.13
C LEU A 92 16.65 -2.61 -1.63
N SER A 93 17.06 -1.36 -1.81
CA SER A 93 18.38 -0.79 -1.56
C SER A 93 18.20 0.69 -1.19
N ILE A 94 19.27 1.37 -0.76
CA ILE A 94 19.19 2.82 -0.47
C ILE A 94 18.76 3.58 -1.72
N ASP A 95 19.38 3.29 -2.86
CA ASP A 95 19.14 4.02 -4.10
C ASP A 95 17.71 3.81 -4.58
N GLY A 96 17.23 2.55 -4.56
CA GLY A 96 15.83 2.23 -4.90
C GLY A 96 14.81 2.84 -3.93
N LEU A 97 15.11 2.89 -2.64
CA LEU A 97 14.25 3.53 -1.64
C LEU A 97 14.24 5.06 -1.78
N THR A 98 15.38 5.65 -2.14
CA THR A 98 15.50 7.09 -2.42
C THR A 98 14.72 7.46 -3.67
N GLU A 99 14.81 6.65 -4.74
CA GLU A 99 14.01 6.84 -5.96
C GLU A 99 12.50 6.77 -5.64
N GLY A 100 12.10 5.81 -4.80
CA GLY A 100 10.73 5.70 -4.30
C GLY A 100 10.26 6.90 -3.48
N GLU A 101 11.08 7.38 -2.54
CA GLU A 101 10.78 8.54 -1.70
C GLU A 101 10.61 9.80 -2.55
N VAL A 102 11.55 10.07 -3.46
CA VAL A 102 11.48 11.24 -4.37
C VAL A 102 10.21 11.18 -5.20
N LYS A 103 9.91 10.02 -5.78
CA LYS A 103 8.72 9.84 -6.61
C LYS A 103 7.41 10.01 -5.85
N PHE A 104 7.39 9.68 -4.55
CA PHE A 104 6.25 9.93 -3.67
C PHE A 104 6.10 11.41 -3.35
N LEU A 105 7.20 12.10 -3.03
CA LEU A 105 7.20 13.53 -2.69
C LEU A 105 6.91 14.43 -3.90
N ASP A 106 7.28 13.99 -5.10
CA ASP A 106 7.02 14.68 -6.37
C ASP A 106 5.59 14.45 -6.89
N GLN A 107 4.74 13.76 -6.13
CA GLN A 107 3.34 13.62 -6.51
C GLN A 107 2.65 14.99 -6.47
N VAL A 108 1.90 15.26 -7.54
CA VAL A 108 1.17 16.50 -7.71
C VAL A 108 -0.32 16.23 -7.77
N ASP A 109 -1.09 17.15 -7.22
CA ASP A 109 -2.54 17.22 -7.34
C ASP A 109 -2.95 17.56 -8.79
N ALA A 110 -4.23 17.44 -9.10
CA ALA A 110 -4.82 17.77 -10.40
C ALA A 110 -4.51 19.21 -10.86
N GLU A 111 -4.24 20.12 -9.91
CA GLU A 111 -3.81 21.50 -10.18
C GLU A 111 -2.29 21.68 -10.37
N GLY A 112 -1.51 20.59 -10.42
CA GLY A 112 -0.06 20.60 -10.58
C GLY A 112 0.72 21.07 -9.33
N LYS A 113 0.07 21.10 -8.16
CA LYS A 113 0.69 21.45 -6.88
C LYS A 113 1.16 20.20 -6.14
N PRO A 114 2.29 20.22 -5.42
CA PRO A 114 2.74 19.06 -4.66
C PRO A 114 1.72 18.67 -3.59
N ILE A 115 1.42 17.37 -3.49
CA ILE A 115 0.60 16.85 -2.40
C ILE A 115 1.50 16.83 -1.16
N GLY A 116 1.15 17.59 -0.12
CA GLY A 116 1.98 17.74 1.09
C GLY A 116 2.01 16.48 1.98
N VAL A 117 1.91 15.29 1.40
CA VAL A 117 1.85 14.00 2.09
C VAL A 117 3.24 13.42 2.20
N MET A 118 3.61 13.02 3.41
CA MET A 118 4.89 12.35 3.66
C MET A 118 4.71 10.84 3.67
N PRO A 119 5.65 10.06 3.11
CA PRO A 119 5.59 8.61 3.20
C PRO A 119 5.87 8.16 4.63
N VAL A 120 4.97 7.35 5.21
CA VAL A 120 5.08 6.83 6.59
C VAL A 120 5.22 5.32 6.65
N ILE A 121 4.71 4.60 5.65
CA ILE A 121 4.62 3.13 5.68
C ILE A 121 5.41 2.56 4.51
N LEU A 122 6.35 1.66 4.81
CA LEU A 122 7.03 0.83 3.84
C LEU A 122 6.45 -0.60 3.92
N LEU A 123 5.63 -0.95 2.94
CA LEU A 123 4.99 -2.26 2.86
C LEU A 123 5.88 -3.23 2.08
N VAL A 124 6.25 -4.37 2.68
CA VAL A 124 7.16 -5.36 2.07
C VAL A 124 6.65 -6.81 2.20
N PRO A 125 7.00 -7.68 1.24
CA PRO A 125 6.77 -9.11 1.36
C PRO A 125 7.69 -9.74 2.42
N THR A 126 7.34 -10.95 2.89
CA THR A 126 8.10 -11.68 3.91
C THR A 126 9.57 -11.91 3.54
N ALA A 127 9.87 -12.13 2.26
CA ALA A 127 11.24 -12.35 1.78
C ALA A 127 12.17 -11.13 1.99
N LEU A 128 11.60 -9.92 2.00
CA LEU A 128 12.34 -8.66 2.12
C LEU A 128 12.28 -8.06 3.53
N SER A 129 11.59 -8.72 4.47
CA SER A 129 11.42 -8.25 5.85
C SER A 129 12.75 -7.98 6.56
N ALA A 130 13.73 -8.88 6.41
CA ALA A 130 15.04 -8.74 7.04
C ALA A 130 15.81 -7.53 6.50
N LEU A 131 15.85 -7.38 5.16
CA LEU A 131 16.50 -6.24 4.49
C LEU A 131 15.82 -4.91 4.83
N ALA A 132 14.49 -4.87 4.83
CA ALA A 132 13.73 -3.68 5.20
C ALA A 132 13.96 -3.27 6.66
N THR A 133 14.01 -4.25 7.58
CA THR A 133 14.29 -3.98 9.00
C THR A 133 15.72 -3.47 9.19
N GLN A 134 16.68 -4.02 8.44
CA GLN A 134 18.07 -3.55 8.44
C GLN A 134 18.15 -2.12 7.92
N LEU A 135 17.51 -1.80 6.78
CA LEU A 135 17.45 -0.44 6.22
C LEU A 135 16.73 0.55 7.15
N TYR A 136 15.78 0.11 7.97
CA TYR A 136 15.11 0.99 8.93
C TYR A 136 15.96 1.28 10.18
N LYS A 137 16.64 0.26 10.72
CA LYS A 137 17.33 0.32 12.03
C LYS A 137 18.80 0.68 11.93
N SER A 138 19.47 0.39 10.82
CA SER A 138 20.92 0.56 10.73
C SER A 138 21.29 2.04 10.83
N LEU A 139 22.18 2.36 11.78
CA LEU A 139 22.76 3.69 11.96
C LEU A 139 23.85 3.96 10.91
N GLU A 140 24.62 2.92 10.59
CA GLU A 140 25.76 2.99 9.69
C GLU A 140 25.65 1.94 8.59
N MET A 141 26.20 2.25 7.43
CA MET A 141 26.32 1.34 6.31
C MET A 141 27.80 1.14 6.00
N ARG A 142 28.24 -0.12 6.09
CA ARG A 142 29.59 -0.50 5.68
C ARG A 142 29.53 -1.08 4.27
N ASP A 143 29.84 -0.23 3.30
CA ASP A 143 30.23 -0.70 1.98
C ASP A 143 31.66 -1.25 2.08
N THR A 144 31.86 -2.51 1.70
CA THR A 144 33.19 -3.14 1.63
C THR A 144 33.92 -2.83 0.32
N THR A 145 33.30 -2.07 -0.57
CA THR A 145 33.88 -1.61 -1.83
C THR A 145 34.68 -0.33 -1.58
N ALA A 146 35.86 -0.22 -2.18
CA ALA A 146 36.75 0.93 -2.05
C ALA A 146 36.19 2.17 -2.78
N ASN A 147 35.08 2.73 -2.30
CA ASN A 147 34.57 4.02 -2.75
C ASN A 147 34.77 5.08 -1.67
N THR A 148 35.77 5.91 -1.90
CA THR A 148 36.05 7.15 -1.18
C THR A 148 34.87 8.12 -1.33
N LYS A 149 34.23 8.45 -0.20
CA LYS A 149 33.23 9.51 0.02
C LYS A 149 31.77 9.14 -0.30
N ALA A 150 31.18 8.27 0.52
CA ALA A 150 29.76 8.33 0.83
C ALA A 150 29.59 8.57 2.35
N PRO A 151 28.61 9.39 2.79
CA PRO A 151 28.29 9.47 4.21
C PRO A 151 27.90 8.07 4.70
N ILE A 152 28.58 7.58 5.74
CA ILE A 152 28.32 6.26 6.35
C ILE A 152 26.96 6.17 7.03
N THR A 153 26.31 7.31 7.29
CA THR A 153 25.02 7.39 7.96
C THR A 153 23.90 7.01 7.01
N ASN A 154 23.01 6.14 7.47
CA ASN A 154 21.83 5.73 6.73
C ASN A 154 20.82 6.90 6.61
N PRO A 155 20.53 7.40 5.38
CA PRO A 155 19.60 8.52 5.19
C PRO A 155 18.13 8.15 5.44
N HIS A 156 17.80 6.86 5.47
CA HIS A 156 16.43 6.34 5.66
C HIS A 156 16.16 5.84 7.08
N GLN A 157 17.12 6.03 7.99
CA GLN A 157 16.96 5.60 9.37
C GLN A 157 15.75 6.28 10.02
N GLY A 158 14.85 5.48 10.60
CA GLY A 158 13.71 6.01 11.36
C GLY A 158 12.60 6.67 10.53
N LYS A 159 12.77 6.85 9.21
CA LYS A 159 11.81 7.58 8.36
C LYS A 159 10.50 6.83 8.14
N PHE A 160 10.53 5.51 7.96
CA PHE A 160 9.37 4.72 7.55
C PHE A 160 9.06 3.58 8.53
N ARG A 161 7.80 3.34 8.84
CA ARG A 161 7.38 2.11 9.54
C ARG A 161 7.34 0.95 8.55
N VAL A 162 8.20 -0.05 8.80
CA VAL A 162 8.24 -1.28 7.99
C VAL A 162 7.08 -2.18 8.40
N GLU A 163 6.17 -2.44 7.46
CA GLU A 163 5.04 -3.36 7.64
C GLU A 163 5.23 -4.57 6.72
N VAL A 164 5.15 -5.77 7.30
CA VAL A 164 5.34 -7.03 6.56
C VAL A 164 4.00 -7.68 6.34
N SER A 165 3.62 -7.89 5.08
CA SER A 165 2.44 -8.67 4.75
C SER A 165 2.81 -9.99 4.06
N ARG A 166 2.24 -11.08 4.56
CA ARG A 166 2.36 -12.42 3.96
C ARG A 166 1.56 -12.55 2.66
N TYR A 167 0.52 -11.74 2.50
CA TYR A 167 -0.33 -11.75 1.32
C TYR A 167 0.39 -11.19 0.08
N LEU A 168 1.43 -10.36 0.23
CA LEU A 168 2.23 -9.87 -0.91
C LEU A 168 3.08 -10.96 -1.58
N GLY A 169 3.51 -11.96 -0.81
CA GLY A 169 4.36 -13.04 -1.33
C GLY A 169 3.59 -14.30 -1.73
N ASN A 170 2.31 -14.39 -1.35
CA ASN A 170 1.47 -15.57 -1.51
C ASN A 170 0.16 -15.27 -2.27
N ALA A 171 0.06 -14.11 -2.93
CA ALA A 171 -1.08 -13.75 -3.78
C ALA A 171 -1.05 -14.52 -5.12
#